data_AF-M3PRB6-F1
#
_entry.id   AF-M3PRB6-F1
#
_cell.length_a   1.000
_cell.length_b   1.000
_cell.length_c   1.000
_cell.angle_alpha   90.00
_cell.angle_beta   90.00
_cell.angle_gamma   90.00
#
_symmetry.space_group_name_H-M   'P 1'
#
loop_
_entity.id
_entity.type
_entity.pdbx_description
1 polymer ?
#
loop_
_entity_poly.entity_id
_entity_poly.type
_entity_poly.pdbx_seq_one_letter_code
_entity_poly.pdbx_strand_id
1 'polypeptide(L)'
;MGLGHEKRSRKKQKYSNITDATTMSSTAEESALYASTNREHFSAWDRLEEISKRKINPKYINQNINQQAGYSAEIKEQAHVNMHNSLAGKRERIVQYDDLSSGQKAQIKNLCPNHATPKKNHELVDYISVDEKGNVIPGTAVQSKFVGRNGEECFKKLLSKPYKKYFENGAKMKIARNHYGDFQRAVNTRIKSLESQVAKQKGLGDFQKATSLEKELQKCKTIKIHTRPASATKAEAIESRLNPNLSTAKDVTSVSHQAGMNAAQTGAWIGGMVSLATNVYECVANGKDPIKSIKHTAIATLKGGVLSYGSAFASSSLGGWTQSSANKIIQSLGKGSAPAMIVGACMANLTILGRYFSGKIDGKELLKQLGKANTTLVSSGAMAVAGQALIPIPVVGALISMKI
;
A
#
# COMPACT_ATOMS: atom_id res chain seq x y z
N MET A 1 39.94 -37.95 -18.14
CA MET A 1 38.49 -37.77 -17.89
C MET A 1 38.11 -36.60 -16.96
N GLY A 2 39.01 -36.03 -16.14
CA GLY A 2 38.67 -34.93 -15.19
C GLY A 2 38.41 -33.53 -15.79
N LEU A 3 39.18 -33.13 -16.82
CA LEU A 3 39.12 -31.78 -17.41
C LEU A 3 37.79 -31.42 -18.10
N GLY A 4 37.08 -32.42 -18.65
CA GLY A 4 35.78 -32.22 -19.30
C GLY A 4 34.64 -32.02 -18.29
N HIS A 5 34.72 -32.67 -17.13
CA HIS A 5 33.71 -32.58 -16.07
C HIS A 5 33.78 -31.20 -15.38
N GLU A 6 34.99 -30.68 -15.18
CA GLU A 6 35.23 -29.38 -14.56
C GLU A 6 34.83 -28.20 -15.45
N LYS A 7 35.12 -28.25 -16.76
CA LYS A 7 34.62 -27.24 -17.72
C LYS A 7 33.09 -27.24 -17.79
N ARG A 8 32.44 -28.40 -17.66
CA ARG A 8 30.97 -28.54 -17.66
C ARG A 8 30.34 -28.01 -16.36
N SER A 9 30.96 -28.22 -15.20
CA SER A 9 30.48 -27.67 -13.92
C SER A 9 30.62 -26.14 -13.89
N ARG A 10 31.76 -25.59 -14.33
CA ARG A 10 31.98 -24.14 -14.42
C ARG A 10 31.00 -23.44 -15.37
N LYS A 11 30.68 -24.05 -16.52
CA LYS A 11 29.66 -23.50 -17.43
C LYS A 11 28.27 -23.50 -16.79
N LYS A 12 27.84 -24.60 -16.15
CA LYS A 12 26.55 -24.66 -15.43
C LYS A 12 26.46 -23.63 -14.31
N GLN A 13 27.55 -23.43 -13.57
CA GLN A 13 27.62 -22.42 -12.51
C GLN A 13 27.52 -21.00 -13.08
N LYS A 14 28.17 -20.70 -14.21
CA LYS A 14 28.06 -19.40 -14.89
C LYS A 14 26.63 -19.10 -15.35
N TYR A 15 25.92 -20.08 -15.91
CA TYR A 15 24.51 -19.90 -16.32
C TYR A 15 23.55 -19.75 -15.14
N SER A 16 23.77 -20.49 -14.03
CA SER A 16 23.03 -20.26 -12.78
C SER A 16 23.20 -18.82 -12.31
N ASN A 17 24.44 -18.33 -12.25
CA ASN A 17 24.72 -16.97 -11.79
C ASN A 17 24.08 -15.88 -12.66
N ILE A 18 23.99 -16.08 -13.99
CA ILE A 18 23.31 -15.14 -14.90
C ILE A 18 21.80 -15.16 -14.67
N THR A 19 21.21 -16.34 -14.51
CA THR A 19 19.77 -16.50 -14.23
C THR A 19 19.40 -15.83 -12.91
N ASP A 20 20.22 -16.05 -11.88
CA ASP A 20 20.05 -15.44 -10.56
C ASP A 20 20.19 -13.91 -10.65
N ALA A 21 21.19 -13.40 -11.37
CA ALA A 21 21.38 -11.95 -11.55
C ALA A 21 20.24 -11.26 -12.32
N THR A 22 19.75 -11.85 -13.42
CA THR A 22 18.62 -11.28 -14.19
C THR A 22 17.33 -11.31 -13.39
N THR A 23 17.06 -12.40 -12.68
CA THR A 23 15.90 -12.54 -11.79
C THR A 23 15.97 -11.52 -10.65
N MET A 24 17.16 -11.29 -10.08
CA MET A 24 17.37 -10.30 -9.04
C MET A 24 17.17 -8.86 -9.54
N SER A 25 17.57 -8.55 -10.77
CA SER A 25 17.40 -7.21 -11.35
C SER A 25 15.91 -6.87 -11.56
N SER A 26 15.13 -7.78 -12.15
CA SER A 26 13.67 -7.55 -12.31
C SER A 26 12.96 -7.49 -10.96
N THR A 27 13.40 -8.31 -10.01
CA THR A 27 12.89 -8.30 -8.64
C THR A 27 13.21 -6.98 -7.93
N ALA A 28 14.33 -6.32 -8.24
CA ALA A 28 14.74 -5.08 -7.59
C ALA A 28 13.83 -3.89 -7.96
N GLU A 29 13.42 -3.77 -9.22
CA GLU A 29 12.50 -2.71 -9.67
C GLU A 29 11.11 -2.87 -9.05
N GLU A 30 10.59 -4.09 -9.05
CA GLU A 30 9.33 -4.44 -8.40
C GLU A 30 9.41 -4.18 -6.88
N SER A 31 10.49 -4.62 -6.25
CA SER A 31 10.75 -4.38 -4.82
C SER A 31 10.78 -2.89 -4.48
N ALA A 32 11.38 -2.06 -5.35
CA ALA A 32 11.47 -0.61 -5.14
C ALA A 32 10.09 0.06 -5.23
N LEU A 33 9.24 -0.37 -6.19
CA LEU A 33 7.86 0.09 -6.30
C LEU A 33 7.06 -0.27 -5.03
N TYR A 34 7.09 -1.54 -4.62
CA TYR A 34 6.34 -1.99 -3.44
C TYR A 34 6.92 -1.47 -2.11
N ALA A 35 8.21 -1.17 -2.06
CA ALA A 35 8.82 -0.42 -0.96
C ALA A 35 8.22 0.99 -0.86
N SER A 36 8.14 1.70 -1.98
CA SER A 36 7.54 3.04 -2.01
C SER A 36 6.06 3.05 -1.59
N THR A 37 5.33 1.96 -1.83
CA THR A 37 3.94 1.81 -1.36
C THR A 37 3.86 1.46 0.11
N ASN A 38 4.75 0.59 0.62
CA ASN A 38 4.81 0.26 2.05
C ASN A 38 5.19 1.46 2.90
N ARG A 39 5.97 2.38 2.35
CA ARG A 39 6.27 3.67 3.00
C ARG A 39 5.00 4.39 3.45
N GLU A 40 3.93 4.39 2.66
CA GLU A 40 2.67 5.05 3.02
C GLU A 40 2.07 4.46 4.31
N HIS A 41 2.13 3.14 4.49
CA HIS A 41 1.64 2.45 5.68
C HIS A 41 2.54 2.70 6.90
N PHE A 42 3.86 2.73 6.73
CA PHE A 42 4.77 3.08 7.82
C PHE A 42 4.67 4.56 8.21
N SER A 43 4.49 5.49 7.27
CA SER A 43 4.23 6.91 7.59
C SER A 43 2.85 7.13 8.21
N ALA A 44 1.89 6.23 7.96
CA ALA A 44 0.61 6.21 8.68
C ALA A 44 0.78 5.73 10.14
N TRP A 45 1.71 4.80 10.40
CA TRP A 45 1.89 4.19 11.71
C TRP A 45 2.15 5.19 12.83
N ASP A 46 3.08 6.14 12.65
CA ASP A 46 3.40 7.16 13.66
C ASP A 46 2.14 7.94 14.07
N ARG A 47 1.33 8.37 13.08
CA ARG A 47 0.08 9.09 13.31
C ARG A 47 -0.98 8.22 13.98
N LEU A 48 -1.07 6.93 13.61
CA LEU A 48 -1.97 5.99 14.27
C LEU A 48 -1.55 5.74 15.73
N GLU A 49 -0.25 5.71 16.01
CA GLU A 49 0.29 5.57 17.36
C GLU A 49 -0.08 6.79 18.23
N GLU A 50 0.03 8.00 17.70
CA GLU A 50 -0.43 9.22 18.38
C GLU A 50 -1.93 9.18 18.71
N ILE A 51 -2.76 8.73 17.76
CA ILE A 51 -4.20 8.55 18.00
C ILE A 51 -4.43 7.50 19.10
N SER A 52 -3.65 6.42 19.09
CA SER A 52 -3.81 5.33 20.06
C SER A 52 -3.61 5.79 21.52
N LYS A 53 -2.79 6.84 21.72
CA LYS A 53 -2.44 7.46 23.00
C LYS A 53 -3.46 8.53 23.46
N ARG A 54 -4.46 8.87 22.65
CA ARG A 54 -5.47 9.89 23.01
C ARG A 54 -6.30 9.44 24.21
N LYS A 55 -6.62 10.39 25.11
CA LYS A 55 -7.40 10.15 26.33
C LYS A 55 -8.77 9.56 26.01
N ILE A 56 -9.23 8.65 26.89
CA ILE A 56 -10.56 8.04 26.85
C ILE A 56 -11.26 8.36 28.16
N ASN A 57 -12.46 8.94 28.08
CA ASN A 57 -13.30 9.12 29.25
C ASN A 57 -13.95 7.76 29.61
N PRO A 58 -13.76 7.24 30.84
CA PRO A 58 -14.34 5.95 31.24
C PRO A 58 -15.87 5.85 31.07
N LYS A 59 -16.59 6.97 31.13
CA LYS A 59 -18.05 7.01 30.94
C LYS A 59 -18.46 6.94 29.46
N TYR A 60 -17.55 7.24 28.54
CA TYR A 60 -17.83 7.38 27.11
C TYR A 60 -16.86 6.58 26.22
N ILE A 61 -16.36 5.45 26.73
CA ILE A 61 -15.33 4.63 26.08
C ILE A 61 -15.70 4.34 24.62
N ASN A 62 -16.90 3.82 24.40
CA ASN A 62 -17.36 3.46 23.05
C ASN A 62 -17.47 4.67 22.12
N GLN A 63 -18.01 5.81 22.58
CA GLN A 63 -18.11 7.00 21.73
C GLN A 63 -16.71 7.56 21.42
N ASN A 64 -15.82 7.62 22.40
CA ASN A 64 -14.46 8.11 22.22
C ASN A 64 -13.66 7.23 21.26
N ILE A 65 -13.72 5.90 21.40
CA ILE A 65 -13.06 4.98 20.47
C ILE A 65 -13.61 5.16 19.06
N ASN A 66 -14.93 5.21 18.87
CA ASN A 66 -15.53 5.38 17.54
C ASN A 66 -15.16 6.74 16.92
N GLN A 67 -15.11 7.81 17.71
CA GLN A 67 -14.70 9.13 17.23
C GLN A 67 -13.22 9.15 16.85
N GLN A 68 -12.35 8.60 17.70
CA GLN A 68 -10.92 8.56 17.47
C GLN A 68 -10.57 7.64 16.29
N ALA A 69 -11.30 6.54 16.10
CA ALA A 69 -11.21 5.67 14.93
C ALA A 69 -11.62 6.38 13.62
N GLY A 70 -12.40 7.46 13.67
CA GLY A 70 -12.66 8.31 12.50
C GLY A 70 -11.37 8.89 11.92
N TYR A 71 -10.52 9.47 12.77
CA TYR A 71 -9.19 9.95 12.36
C TYR A 71 -8.29 8.81 11.88
N SER A 72 -8.35 7.63 12.51
CA SER A 72 -7.63 6.46 12.03
C SER A 72 -8.08 6.02 10.63
N ALA A 73 -9.38 6.14 10.33
CA ALA A 73 -9.91 5.84 9.00
C ALA A 73 -9.38 6.82 7.93
N GLU A 74 -9.22 8.10 8.26
CA GLU A 74 -8.65 9.11 7.35
C GLU A 74 -7.18 8.79 7.01
N ILE A 75 -6.38 8.46 8.04
CA ILE A 75 -4.97 8.04 7.85
C ILE A 75 -4.88 6.76 7.01
N LYS A 76 -5.73 5.77 7.29
CA LYS A 76 -5.77 4.53 6.50
C LYS A 76 -6.18 4.78 5.06
N GLU A 77 -7.23 5.59 4.83
CA GLU A 77 -7.67 5.93 3.48
C GLU A 77 -6.52 6.57 2.71
N GLN A 78 -5.81 7.52 3.33
CA GLN A 78 -4.62 8.13 2.74
C GLN A 78 -3.59 7.10 2.31
N ALA A 79 -3.18 6.22 3.23
CA ALA A 79 -2.17 5.22 2.92
C ALA A 79 -2.63 4.25 1.82
N HIS A 80 -3.88 3.79 1.89
CA HIS A 80 -4.45 2.82 0.95
C HIS A 80 -4.62 3.41 -0.45
N VAL A 81 -5.17 4.62 -0.56
CA VAL A 81 -5.37 5.29 -1.85
C VAL A 81 -4.04 5.68 -2.47
N ASN A 82 -3.08 6.18 -1.69
CA ASN A 82 -1.75 6.51 -2.21
C ASN A 82 -0.97 5.27 -2.65
N MET A 83 -1.08 4.17 -1.92
CA MET A 83 -0.56 2.86 -2.33
C MET A 83 -1.17 2.44 -3.67
N HIS A 84 -2.50 2.44 -3.79
CA HIS A 84 -3.18 2.06 -5.03
C HIS A 84 -2.82 2.98 -6.20
N ASN A 85 -2.73 4.30 -5.98
CA ASN A 85 -2.33 5.24 -7.02
C ASN A 85 -0.88 5.00 -7.46
N SER A 86 0.02 4.70 -6.53
CA SER A 86 1.42 4.38 -6.85
C SER A 86 1.51 3.10 -7.69
N LEU A 87 0.80 2.03 -7.29
CA LEU A 87 0.76 0.77 -8.05
C LEU A 87 0.12 0.93 -9.44
N ALA A 88 -0.85 1.85 -9.57
CA ALA A 88 -1.49 2.15 -10.85
C ALA A 88 -0.71 3.17 -11.72
N GLY A 89 0.49 3.60 -11.29
CA GLY A 89 1.29 4.61 -12.01
C GLY A 89 0.65 6.01 -12.03
N LYS A 90 -0.36 6.25 -11.20
CA LYS A 90 -1.00 7.56 -11.06
C LYS A 90 -0.10 8.49 -10.24
N ARG A 91 0.01 9.74 -10.69
CA ARG A 91 0.83 10.75 -10.01
C ARG A 91 0.08 11.53 -8.93
N GLU A 92 -1.23 11.36 -8.84
CA GLU A 92 -2.06 12.00 -7.81
C GLU A 92 -1.92 11.30 -6.46
N ARG A 93 -1.92 12.08 -5.37
CA ARG A 93 -1.92 11.58 -3.99
C ARG A 93 -3.03 12.25 -3.22
N ILE A 94 -3.65 11.54 -2.29
CA ILE A 94 -4.52 12.18 -1.31
C ILE A 94 -3.70 12.57 -0.09
N VAL A 95 -4.03 13.71 0.49
CA VAL A 95 -3.36 14.29 1.66
C VAL A 95 -4.44 14.78 2.62
N GLN A 96 -4.30 14.44 3.90
CA GLN A 96 -5.15 14.99 4.95
C GLN A 96 -5.02 16.51 5.01
N TYR A 97 -6.15 17.18 5.26
CA TYR A 97 -6.20 18.63 5.32
C TYR A 97 -5.15 19.21 6.29
N ASP A 98 -4.99 18.57 7.45
CA ASP A 98 -4.08 19.02 8.48
C ASP A 98 -2.61 19.01 8.02
N ASP A 99 -2.27 18.08 7.13
CA ASP A 99 -0.92 17.90 6.58
C ASP A 99 -0.64 18.79 5.35
N LEU A 100 -1.62 19.54 4.87
CA LEU A 100 -1.43 20.49 3.76
C LEU A 100 -0.61 21.72 4.20
N SER A 101 0.25 22.17 3.29
CA SER A 101 0.97 23.45 3.42
C SER A 101 0.03 24.64 3.38
N SER A 102 0.49 25.81 3.87
CA SER A 102 -0.29 27.05 3.83
C SER A 102 -0.71 27.44 2.40
N GLY A 103 0.16 27.22 1.41
CA GLY A 103 -0.15 27.48 -0.01
C GLY A 103 -1.25 26.57 -0.55
N GLN A 104 -1.23 25.28 -0.21
CA GLN A 104 -2.29 24.34 -0.57
C GLN A 104 -3.61 24.68 0.13
N LYS A 105 -3.56 25.03 1.42
CA LYS A 105 -4.77 25.48 2.16
C LYS A 105 -5.38 26.73 1.53
N ALA A 106 -4.56 27.67 1.04
CA ALA A 106 -5.07 28.82 0.29
C ALA A 106 -5.80 28.44 -1.01
N GLN A 107 -5.34 27.40 -1.71
CA GLN A 107 -6.06 26.86 -2.89
C GLN A 107 -7.43 26.29 -2.50
N ILE A 108 -7.56 25.67 -1.32
CA ILE A 108 -8.87 25.19 -0.81
C ILE A 108 -9.82 26.34 -0.52
N LYS A 109 -9.33 27.48 -0.01
CA LYS A 109 -10.18 28.67 0.21
C LYS A 109 -10.90 29.11 -1.06
N ASN A 110 -10.23 29.02 -2.21
CA ASN A 110 -10.83 29.36 -3.49
C ASN A 110 -11.91 28.35 -3.93
N LEU A 111 -11.79 27.09 -3.50
CA LEU A 111 -12.77 26.03 -3.79
C LEU A 111 -13.97 26.07 -2.85
N CYS A 112 -13.77 26.50 -1.61
CA CYS A 112 -14.79 26.60 -0.57
C CYS A 112 -14.85 28.04 0.01
N PRO A 113 -15.21 29.07 -0.80
CA PRO A 113 -15.07 30.47 -0.42
C PRO A 113 -15.92 30.88 0.80
N ASN A 114 -17.02 30.16 1.04
CA ASN A 114 -17.95 30.43 2.13
C ASN A 114 -17.56 29.77 3.46
N HIS A 115 -16.43 29.06 3.53
CA HIS A 115 -16.00 28.37 4.75
C HIS A 115 -14.63 28.87 5.22
N ALA A 116 -14.45 28.87 6.54
CA ALA A 116 -13.16 29.18 7.13
C ALA A 116 -12.11 28.15 6.67
N THR A 117 -10.89 28.62 6.45
CA THR A 117 -9.73 27.79 6.12
C THR A 117 -8.80 27.74 7.33
N PRO A 118 -9.14 26.95 8.37
CA PRO A 118 -8.37 26.94 9.62
C PRO A 118 -7.00 26.30 9.42
N LYS A 119 -6.08 26.53 10.37
CA LYS A 119 -4.76 25.87 10.34
C LYS A 119 -4.87 24.34 10.50
N LYS A 120 -5.87 23.85 11.24
CA LYS A 120 -6.18 22.43 11.49
C LYS A 120 -7.69 22.21 11.54
N ASN A 121 -8.13 20.97 11.33
CA ASN A 121 -9.51 20.49 11.42
C ASN A 121 -10.49 21.31 10.57
N HIS A 122 -10.35 21.24 9.25
CA HIS A 122 -11.35 21.85 8.36
C HIS A 122 -12.70 21.18 8.51
N GLU A 123 -13.77 21.96 8.61
CA GLU A 123 -15.09 21.42 8.95
C GLU A 123 -15.68 20.53 7.85
N LEU A 124 -15.33 20.79 6.58
CA LEU A 124 -15.88 20.10 5.40
C LEU A 124 -14.90 19.20 4.64
N VAL A 125 -13.61 19.21 5.01
CA VAL A 125 -12.55 18.57 4.20
C VAL A 125 -11.61 17.84 5.13
N ASP A 126 -11.68 16.51 5.13
CA ASP A 126 -10.74 15.68 5.88
C ASP A 126 -9.49 15.42 5.04
N TYR A 127 -9.65 15.18 3.74
CA TYR A 127 -8.54 15.01 2.79
C TYR A 127 -8.93 15.46 1.38
N ILE A 128 -7.91 15.70 0.57
CA ILE A 128 -8.04 16.17 -0.80
C ILE A 128 -6.96 15.56 -1.68
N SER A 129 -7.19 15.49 -3.00
CA SER A 129 -6.17 15.03 -3.93
C SER A 129 -5.24 16.18 -4.32
N VAL A 130 -3.96 15.88 -4.47
CA VAL A 130 -2.92 16.76 -4.99
C VAL A 130 -2.24 16.12 -6.19
N ASP A 131 -1.79 16.94 -7.13
CA ASP A 131 -1.00 16.51 -8.30
C ASP A 131 0.47 16.23 -7.93
N GLU A 132 1.28 15.84 -8.91
CA GLU A 132 2.72 15.57 -8.74
C GLU A 132 3.51 16.77 -8.20
N LYS A 133 3.05 17.99 -8.49
CA LYS A 133 3.67 19.25 -8.03
C LYS A 133 3.15 19.67 -6.65
N GLY A 134 2.21 18.92 -6.08
CA GLY A 134 1.55 19.24 -4.83
C GLY A 134 0.42 20.26 -4.95
N ASN A 135 -0.06 20.60 -6.16
CA ASN A 135 -1.22 21.48 -6.31
C ASN A 135 -2.50 20.72 -5.97
N VAL A 136 -3.43 21.40 -5.31
CA VAL A 136 -4.74 20.84 -4.97
C VAL A 136 -5.55 20.61 -6.24
N ILE A 137 -6.10 19.41 -6.40
CA ILE A 137 -6.97 19.06 -7.52
C ILE A 137 -8.42 19.48 -7.19
N PRO A 138 -9.03 20.42 -7.94
CA PRO A 138 -10.40 20.86 -7.70
C PRO A 138 -11.43 19.73 -7.73
N GLY A 139 -12.47 19.82 -6.90
CA GLY A 139 -13.57 18.85 -6.88
C GLY A 139 -13.24 17.50 -6.21
N THR A 140 -12.04 17.34 -5.66
CA THR A 140 -11.60 16.11 -4.98
C THR A 140 -11.64 16.17 -3.46
N ALA A 141 -12.17 17.27 -2.90
CA ALA A 141 -12.32 17.43 -1.45
C ALA A 141 -13.31 16.41 -0.89
N VAL A 142 -12.88 15.68 0.13
CA VAL A 142 -13.65 14.58 0.71
C VAL A 142 -13.80 14.74 2.22
N GLN A 143 -15.00 14.43 2.69
CA GLN A 143 -15.30 14.17 4.08
C GLN A 143 -15.46 12.66 4.30
N SER A 144 -14.80 12.11 5.31
CA SER A 144 -14.93 10.73 5.77
C SER A 144 -15.90 10.65 6.95
N LYS A 145 -16.88 9.74 6.90
CA LYS A 145 -17.86 9.53 7.98
C LYS A 145 -18.10 8.05 8.26
N PHE A 146 -17.43 7.55 9.28
CA PHE A 146 -17.54 6.16 9.77
C PHE A 146 -18.63 6.01 10.84
N VAL A 147 -19.84 6.44 10.49
CA VAL A 147 -20.97 6.55 11.42
C VAL A 147 -22.05 5.49 11.18
N GLY A 148 -22.82 5.19 12.23
CA GLY A 148 -23.85 4.15 12.22
C GLY A 148 -23.27 2.78 12.57
N ARG A 149 -24.14 1.82 12.92
CA ARG A 149 -23.76 0.41 13.12
C ARG A 149 -23.70 -0.37 11.80
N ASN A 150 -24.46 0.07 10.82
CA ASN A 150 -24.52 -0.48 9.46
C ASN A 150 -24.78 0.67 8.46
N GLY A 151 -24.91 0.35 7.18
CA GLY A 151 -25.13 1.36 6.15
C GLY A 151 -26.51 2.02 6.18
N GLU A 152 -27.54 1.35 6.68
CA GLU A 152 -28.86 1.95 6.83
C GLU A 152 -28.85 3.05 7.89
N GLU A 153 -28.27 2.77 9.06
CA GLU A 153 -28.07 3.78 10.10
C GLU A 153 -27.14 4.89 9.63
N CYS A 154 -26.11 4.57 8.85
CA CYS A 154 -25.25 5.54 8.23
C CYS A 154 -26.06 6.49 7.32
N PHE A 155 -26.90 5.95 6.44
CA PHE A 155 -27.79 6.74 5.58
C PHE A 155 -28.72 7.63 6.41
N LYS A 156 -29.38 7.10 7.44
CA LYS A 156 -30.24 7.87 8.35
C LYS A 156 -29.48 9.04 9.00
N LYS A 157 -28.23 8.84 9.40
CA LYS A 157 -27.36 9.92 9.93
C LYS A 157 -27.03 10.94 8.86
N LEU A 158 -26.62 10.53 7.66
CA LEU A 158 -26.32 11.46 6.56
C LEU A 158 -27.54 12.28 6.12
N LEU A 159 -28.75 11.74 6.30
CA LEU A 159 -30.00 12.46 6.03
C LEU A 159 -30.37 13.48 7.12
N SER A 160 -29.78 13.41 8.31
CA SER A 160 -30.12 14.27 9.44
C SER A 160 -29.64 15.72 9.28
N LYS A 161 -30.21 16.64 10.06
CA LYS A 161 -29.90 18.09 9.99
C LYS A 161 -28.39 18.41 10.13
N PRO A 162 -27.63 17.81 11.07
CA PRO A 162 -26.20 18.13 11.25
C PRO A 162 -25.32 17.84 10.03
N TYR A 163 -25.76 17.00 9.09
CA TYR A 163 -24.99 16.61 7.91
C TYR A 163 -25.35 17.41 6.65
N LYS A 164 -26.38 18.27 6.71
CA LYS A 164 -26.85 19.07 5.57
C LYS A 164 -25.72 19.92 4.98
N LYS A 165 -24.90 20.52 5.85
CA LYS A 165 -23.75 21.36 5.49
C LYS A 165 -22.78 20.71 4.51
N TYR A 166 -22.55 19.40 4.59
CA TYR A 166 -21.61 18.72 3.69
C TYR A 166 -22.15 18.69 2.26
N PHE A 167 -23.41 18.32 2.09
CA PHE A 167 -24.02 18.14 0.77
C PHE A 167 -24.38 19.47 0.11
N GLU A 168 -24.78 20.48 0.88
CA GLU A 168 -25.04 21.83 0.37
C GLU A 168 -23.79 22.50 -0.19
N ASN A 169 -22.61 22.15 0.32
CA ASN A 169 -21.31 22.65 -0.15
C ASN A 169 -20.64 21.71 -1.14
N GLY A 170 -21.37 20.75 -1.72
CA GLY A 170 -20.85 19.85 -2.74
C GLY A 170 -19.78 18.86 -2.26
N ALA A 171 -19.59 18.70 -0.95
CA ALA A 171 -18.57 17.82 -0.40
C ALA A 171 -18.79 16.38 -0.84
N LYS A 172 -17.72 15.71 -1.28
CA LYS A 172 -17.74 14.27 -1.51
C LYS A 172 -17.65 13.56 -0.17
N MET A 173 -18.38 12.45 -0.05
CA MET A 173 -18.50 11.71 1.20
C MET A 173 -17.94 10.30 1.03
N LYS A 174 -17.11 9.88 1.98
CA LYS A 174 -16.60 8.52 2.07
C LYS A 174 -17.14 7.86 3.34
N ILE A 175 -17.73 6.68 3.20
CA ILE A 175 -18.25 5.89 4.33
C ILE A 175 -17.53 4.54 4.41
N ALA A 176 -17.57 3.90 5.58
CA ALA A 176 -16.95 2.60 5.78
C ALA A 176 -17.31 1.58 4.68
N ARG A 177 -16.32 0.87 4.14
CA ARG A 177 -16.48 -0.07 3.02
C ARG A 177 -17.63 -1.06 3.24
N ASN A 178 -17.67 -1.67 4.42
CA ASN A 178 -18.68 -2.66 4.81
C ASN A 178 -20.09 -2.07 5.02
N HIS A 179 -20.22 -0.74 5.11
CA HIS A 179 -21.53 -0.08 5.21
C HIS A 179 -22.13 0.24 3.83
N TYR A 180 -21.32 0.26 2.76
CA TYR A 180 -21.75 0.84 1.49
C TYR A 180 -22.91 0.07 0.83
N GLY A 181 -22.90 -1.27 0.90
CA GLY A 181 -23.98 -2.09 0.33
C GLY A 181 -25.35 -1.81 0.96
N ASP A 182 -25.40 -1.82 2.30
CA ASP A 182 -26.62 -1.51 3.06
C ASP A 182 -27.08 -0.06 2.83
N PHE A 183 -26.12 0.88 2.78
CA PHE A 183 -26.38 2.27 2.48
C PHE A 183 -27.05 2.43 1.11
N GLN A 184 -26.51 1.76 0.07
CA GLN A 184 -27.07 1.80 -1.28
C GLN A 184 -28.49 1.23 -1.31
N ARG A 185 -28.75 0.12 -0.61
CA ARG A 185 -30.11 -0.44 -0.50
C ARG A 185 -31.06 0.55 0.18
N ALA A 186 -30.67 1.10 1.33
CA ALA A 186 -31.49 2.03 2.10
C ALA A 186 -31.83 3.31 1.30
N VAL A 187 -30.84 3.94 0.65
CA VAL A 187 -31.08 5.17 -0.13
C VAL A 187 -31.91 4.90 -1.38
N ASN A 188 -31.70 3.77 -2.07
CA ASN A 188 -32.49 3.42 -3.25
C ASN A 188 -33.95 3.13 -2.89
N THR A 189 -34.20 2.40 -1.80
CA THR A 189 -35.55 2.15 -1.30
C THR A 189 -36.25 3.45 -0.93
N ARG A 190 -35.57 4.38 -0.25
CA ARG A 190 -36.14 5.69 0.09
C ARG A 190 -36.43 6.53 -1.15
N ILE A 191 -35.53 6.56 -2.13
CA ILE A 191 -35.73 7.26 -3.42
C ILE A 191 -36.98 6.73 -4.13
N LYS A 192 -37.08 5.40 -4.33
CA LYS A 192 -38.25 4.79 -4.98
C LYS A 192 -39.56 5.10 -4.25
N SER A 193 -39.53 5.03 -2.91
CA SER A 193 -40.70 5.37 -2.09
C SER A 193 -41.10 6.83 -2.24
N LEU A 194 -40.14 7.76 -2.23
CA LEU A 194 -40.40 9.18 -2.43
C LEU A 194 -40.91 9.48 -3.84
N GLU A 195 -40.37 8.85 -4.87
CA GLU A 195 -40.85 9.00 -6.26
C GLU A 195 -42.32 8.57 -6.41
N SER A 196 -42.70 7.43 -5.83
CA SER A 196 -44.09 6.98 -5.79
C SER A 196 -45.00 7.94 -5.02
N GLN A 197 -44.54 8.46 -3.88
CA GLN A 197 -45.31 9.43 -3.09
C GLN A 197 -45.48 10.77 -3.82
N VAL A 198 -44.45 11.28 -4.49
CA VAL A 198 -44.52 12.50 -5.32
C VAL A 198 -45.56 12.32 -6.43
N ALA A 199 -45.51 11.21 -7.18
CA ALA A 199 -46.47 10.92 -8.23
C ALA A 199 -47.91 10.85 -7.70
N LYS A 200 -48.11 10.19 -6.55
CA LYS A 200 -49.43 10.10 -5.89
C LYS A 200 -49.96 11.49 -5.49
N GLN A 201 -49.15 12.33 -4.85
CA GLN A 201 -49.62 13.66 -4.40
C GLN A 201 -49.93 14.59 -5.58
N LYS A 202 -49.15 14.51 -6.67
CA LYS A 202 -49.46 15.24 -7.91
C LYS A 202 -50.80 14.79 -8.52
N GLY A 203 -51.06 13.48 -8.56
CA GLY A 203 -52.34 12.94 -9.03
C GLY A 203 -53.54 13.34 -8.17
N LEU A 204 -53.32 13.62 -6.88
CA LEU A 204 -54.34 14.12 -5.96
C LEU A 204 -54.49 15.66 -5.99
N GLY A 205 -53.69 16.38 -6.78
CA GLY A 205 -53.69 17.85 -6.83
C GLY A 205 -53.03 18.53 -5.62
N ASP A 206 -52.41 17.79 -4.70
CA ASP A 206 -51.68 18.34 -3.55
C ASP A 206 -50.25 18.74 -3.94
N PHE A 207 -50.13 19.87 -4.64
CA PHE A 207 -48.85 20.37 -5.15
C PHE A 207 -47.92 20.86 -4.04
N GLN A 208 -48.43 21.34 -2.90
CA GLN A 208 -47.61 21.77 -1.77
C GLN A 208 -46.87 20.58 -1.16
N LYS A 209 -47.58 19.48 -0.90
CA LYS A 209 -46.97 18.26 -0.37
C LYS A 209 -46.05 17.59 -1.39
N ALA A 210 -46.42 17.58 -2.66
CA ALA A 210 -45.55 17.10 -3.73
C ALA A 210 -44.21 17.86 -3.75
N THR A 211 -44.23 19.20 -3.65
CA THR A 211 -43.02 20.04 -3.62
C THR A 211 -42.13 19.72 -2.41
N SER A 212 -42.72 19.47 -1.24
CA SER A 212 -41.97 19.07 -0.04
C SER A 212 -41.26 17.72 -0.23
N LEU A 213 -41.97 16.73 -0.76
CA LEU A 213 -41.42 15.40 -1.06
C LEU A 213 -40.33 15.45 -2.14
N GLU A 214 -40.46 16.31 -3.14
CA GLU A 214 -39.43 16.52 -4.16
C GLU A 214 -38.13 17.06 -3.56
N LYS A 215 -38.20 17.97 -2.57
CA LYS A 215 -37.01 18.44 -1.84
C LYS A 215 -36.32 17.30 -1.09
N GLU A 216 -37.09 16.43 -0.43
CA GLU A 216 -36.52 15.23 0.22
C GLU A 216 -35.90 14.25 -0.79
N LEU A 217 -36.56 14.06 -1.93
CA LEU A 217 -36.09 13.20 -3.00
C LEU A 217 -34.76 13.70 -3.55
N GLN A 218 -34.65 15.01 -3.83
CA GLN A 218 -33.41 15.62 -4.28
C GLN A 218 -32.31 15.48 -3.24
N LYS A 219 -32.60 15.68 -1.95
CA LYS A 219 -31.63 15.44 -0.88
C LYS A 219 -31.10 14.00 -0.89
N CYS A 220 -31.98 13.00 -1.04
CA CYS A 220 -31.58 11.61 -1.13
C CYS A 220 -30.72 11.33 -2.38
N LYS A 221 -31.08 11.91 -3.54
CA LYS A 221 -30.30 11.81 -4.78
C LYS A 221 -28.90 12.42 -4.63
N THR A 222 -28.79 13.60 -4.04
CA THR A 222 -27.49 14.24 -3.75
C THR A 222 -26.63 13.37 -2.82
N ILE A 223 -27.20 12.86 -1.72
CA ILE A 223 -26.49 11.98 -0.79
C ILE A 223 -25.96 10.74 -1.53
N LYS A 224 -26.78 10.10 -2.37
CA LYS A 224 -26.39 8.93 -3.16
C LYS A 224 -25.25 9.24 -4.15
N ILE A 225 -25.33 10.36 -4.88
CA ILE A 225 -24.34 10.73 -5.89
C ILE A 225 -23.00 11.08 -5.23
N HIS A 226 -23.02 11.78 -4.10
CA HIS A 226 -21.81 12.24 -3.42
C HIS A 226 -21.17 11.23 -2.48
N THR A 227 -21.84 10.11 -2.17
CA THR A 227 -21.32 9.11 -1.24
C THR A 227 -20.68 7.92 -1.95
N ARG A 228 -19.46 7.58 -1.55
CA ARG A 228 -18.67 6.45 -2.07
C ARG A 228 -18.09 5.64 -0.91
N PRO A 229 -17.71 4.37 -1.12
CA PRO A 229 -17.01 3.60 -0.10
C PRO A 229 -15.58 4.11 0.09
N ALA A 230 -15.13 4.12 1.34
CA ALA A 230 -13.72 4.13 1.73
C ALA A 230 -13.07 2.77 1.43
N SER A 231 -11.73 2.70 1.45
CA SER A 231 -10.99 1.45 1.41
C SER A 231 -11.16 0.66 2.70
N ALA A 232 -11.17 1.36 3.84
CA ALA A 232 -11.27 0.75 5.16
C ALA A 232 -12.72 0.44 5.58
N THR A 233 -12.90 -0.67 6.28
CA THR A 233 -14.09 -1.00 7.05
C THR A 233 -14.07 -0.28 8.39
N LYS A 234 -15.24 -0.22 9.04
CA LYS A 234 -15.34 0.35 10.38
C LYS A 234 -14.52 -0.42 11.42
N ALA A 235 -14.44 -1.74 11.29
CA ALA A 235 -13.65 -2.58 12.18
C ALA A 235 -12.14 -2.32 12.01
N GLU A 236 -11.64 -2.21 10.77
CA GLU A 236 -10.23 -1.88 10.49
C GLU A 236 -9.84 -0.51 11.05
N ALA A 237 -10.74 0.48 10.97
CA ALA A 237 -10.53 1.80 11.57
C ALA A 237 -10.43 1.73 13.11
N ILE A 238 -11.28 0.94 13.75
CA ILE A 238 -11.24 0.70 15.20
C ILE A 238 -9.97 -0.09 15.58
N GLU A 239 -9.60 -1.12 14.82
CA GLU A 239 -8.36 -1.88 15.05
C GLU A 239 -7.14 -0.98 14.95
N SER A 240 -7.11 -0.06 13.98
CA SER A 240 -5.99 0.90 13.84
C SER A 240 -5.88 1.85 15.03
N ARG A 241 -7.03 2.23 15.61
CA ARG A 241 -7.06 3.01 16.85
C ARG A 241 -6.55 2.21 18.04
N LEU A 242 -6.93 0.95 18.17
CA LEU A 242 -6.66 0.14 19.37
C LEU A 242 -5.31 -0.58 19.33
N ASN A 243 -4.87 -0.98 18.14
CA ASN A 243 -3.67 -1.76 17.89
C ASN A 243 -3.00 -1.30 16.58
N PRO A 244 -2.40 -0.10 16.57
CA PRO A 244 -1.76 0.47 15.39
C PRO A 244 -0.66 -0.42 14.82
N ASN A 245 0.05 -1.16 15.68
CA ASN A 245 1.09 -2.11 15.29
C ASN A 245 0.50 -3.27 14.46
N LEU A 246 -0.55 -3.93 14.97
CA LEU A 246 -1.20 -5.03 14.25
C LEU A 246 -1.83 -4.57 12.94
N SER A 247 -2.52 -3.43 12.95
CA SER A 247 -3.11 -2.89 11.72
C SER A 247 -2.05 -2.60 10.66
N THR A 248 -0.97 -1.92 11.03
CA THR A 248 0.12 -1.59 10.09
C THR A 248 0.80 -2.86 9.60
N ALA A 249 1.02 -3.83 10.47
CA ALA A 249 1.61 -5.11 10.10
C ALA A 249 0.77 -5.88 9.07
N LYS A 250 -0.56 -5.90 9.22
CA LYS A 250 -1.48 -6.51 8.24
C LYS A 250 -1.39 -5.81 6.89
N ASP A 251 -1.42 -4.48 6.88
CA ASP A 251 -1.34 -3.70 5.65
C ASP A 251 0.02 -3.95 4.92
N VAL A 252 1.14 -3.84 5.64
CA VAL A 252 2.49 -4.09 5.10
C VAL A 252 2.65 -5.53 4.62
N THR A 253 2.15 -6.50 5.40
CA THR A 253 2.21 -7.91 5.01
C THR A 253 1.42 -8.16 3.73
N SER A 254 0.25 -7.54 3.58
CA SER A 254 -0.56 -7.66 2.36
C SER A 254 0.17 -7.11 1.14
N VAL A 255 0.74 -5.91 1.24
CA VAL A 255 1.49 -5.26 0.14
C VAL A 255 2.76 -6.05 -0.19
N SER A 256 3.49 -6.52 0.82
CA SER A 256 4.69 -7.32 0.62
C SER A 256 4.39 -8.71 0.07
N HIS A 257 3.26 -9.31 0.45
CA HIS A 257 2.79 -10.55 -0.16
C HIS A 257 2.48 -10.34 -1.64
N GLN A 258 1.83 -9.24 -2.00
CA GLN A 258 1.57 -8.88 -3.40
C GLN A 258 2.89 -8.69 -4.18
N ALA A 259 3.86 -7.98 -3.61
CA ALA A 259 5.20 -7.85 -4.18
C ALA A 259 5.85 -9.22 -4.42
N GLY A 260 5.79 -10.10 -3.40
CA GLY A 260 6.27 -11.46 -3.47
C GLY A 260 5.58 -12.26 -4.58
N MET A 261 4.26 -12.23 -4.67
CA MET A 261 3.50 -13.00 -5.66
C MET A 261 3.82 -12.60 -7.09
N ASN A 262 3.89 -11.29 -7.36
CA ASN A 262 4.27 -10.80 -8.67
C ASN A 262 5.72 -11.14 -9.04
N ALA A 263 6.65 -10.96 -8.10
CA ALA A 263 8.05 -11.32 -8.33
C ALA A 263 8.22 -12.83 -8.50
N ALA A 264 7.44 -13.65 -7.78
CA ALA A 264 7.41 -15.10 -7.95
C ALA A 264 7.00 -15.48 -9.37
N GLN A 265 5.96 -14.83 -9.90
CA GLN A 265 5.51 -15.03 -11.28
C GLN A 265 6.63 -14.65 -12.26
N THR A 266 7.19 -13.44 -12.14
CA THR A 266 8.28 -12.95 -13.00
C THR A 266 9.51 -13.86 -12.93
N GLY A 267 9.92 -14.26 -11.72
CA GLY A 267 11.06 -15.13 -11.48
C GLY A 267 10.85 -16.57 -11.96
N ALA A 268 9.63 -17.10 -11.84
CA ALA A 268 9.27 -18.40 -12.41
C ALA A 268 9.34 -18.36 -13.95
N TRP A 269 8.86 -17.28 -14.57
CA TRP A 269 8.94 -17.05 -16.02
C TRP A 269 10.39 -16.94 -16.50
N ILE A 270 11.23 -16.11 -15.86
CA ILE A 270 12.66 -15.96 -16.20
C ILE A 270 13.40 -17.27 -15.99
N GLY A 271 13.22 -17.92 -14.82
CA GLY A 271 13.83 -19.20 -14.51
C GLY A 271 13.42 -20.30 -15.50
N GLY A 272 12.16 -20.31 -15.95
CA GLY A 272 11.65 -21.21 -16.98
C GLY A 272 12.27 -20.95 -18.35
N MET A 273 12.30 -19.70 -18.81
CA MET A 273 12.84 -19.32 -20.13
C MET A 273 14.35 -19.57 -20.22
N VAL A 274 15.13 -19.18 -19.21
CA VAL A 274 16.58 -19.41 -19.21
C VAL A 274 16.89 -20.90 -19.11
N SER A 275 16.13 -21.66 -18.31
CA SER A 275 16.29 -23.11 -18.26
C SER A 275 15.90 -23.79 -19.57
N LEU A 276 14.86 -23.32 -20.27
CA LEU A 276 14.47 -23.86 -21.57
C LEU A 276 15.58 -23.63 -22.60
N ALA A 277 16.11 -22.41 -22.70
CA ALA A 277 17.22 -22.09 -23.60
C ALA A 277 18.48 -22.91 -23.28
N THR A 278 18.80 -23.08 -21.99
CA THR A 278 19.93 -23.90 -21.54
C THR A 278 19.71 -25.38 -21.85
N ASN A 279 18.49 -25.89 -21.68
CA ASN A 279 18.13 -27.28 -21.95
C ASN A 279 18.14 -27.58 -23.45
N VAL A 280 17.66 -26.68 -24.31
CA VAL A 280 17.75 -26.81 -25.78
C VAL A 280 19.21 -26.84 -26.22
N TYR A 281 20.04 -25.91 -25.72
CA TYR A 281 21.48 -25.91 -25.99
C TYR A 281 22.16 -27.21 -25.52
N GLU A 282 21.84 -27.69 -24.32
CA GLU A 282 22.43 -28.92 -23.78
C GLU A 282 21.96 -30.21 -24.50
N CYS A 283 20.73 -30.25 -25.02
CA CYS A 283 20.25 -31.36 -25.85
C CYS A 283 20.93 -31.38 -27.22
N VAL A 284 21.02 -30.23 -27.89
CA VAL A 284 21.61 -30.09 -29.22
C VAL A 284 23.14 -30.28 -29.20
N ALA A 285 23.84 -29.70 -28.22
CA ALA A 285 25.30 -29.73 -28.18
C ALA A 285 25.89 -30.91 -27.38
N ASN A 286 25.11 -31.58 -26.51
CA ASN A 286 25.64 -32.61 -25.62
C ASN A 286 24.79 -33.90 -25.54
N GLY A 287 23.80 -34.08 -26.41
CA GLY A 287 23.04 -35.34 -26.55
C GLY A 287 22.29 -35.78 -25.29
N LYS A 288 21.80 -34.85 -24.46
CA LYS A 288 21.11 -35.16 -23.21
C LYS A 288 19.67 -35.66 -23.44
N ASP A 289 19.21 -36.53 -22.53
CA ASP A 289 17.85 -37.08 -22.48
C ASP A 289 16.78 -35.97 -22.26
N PRO A 290 15.78 -35.85 -23.16
CA PRO A 290 14.69 -34.87 -23.07
C PRO A 290 13.87 -34.95 -21.77
N ILE A 291 13.63 -36.14 -21.22
CA ILE A 291 12.78 -36.33 -20.03
C ILE A 291 13.48 -35.79 -18.77
N LYS A 292 14.80 -35.96 -18.67
CA LYS A 292 15.61 -35.33 -17.60
C LYS A 292 15.66 -33.80 -17.73
N SER A 293 15.60 -33.28 -18.97
CA SER A 293 15.61 -31.84 -19.22
C SER A 293 14.33 -31.14 -18.74
N ILE A 294 13.16 -31.77 -18.92
CA ILE A 294 11.86 -31.25 -18.45
C ILE A 294 11.83 -31.13 -16.91
N LYS A 295 12.38 -32.12 -16.18
CA LYS A 295 12.49 -32.06 -14.72
C LYS A 295 13.40 -30.92 -14.24
N HIS A 296 14.47 -30.63 -14.97
CA HIS A 296 15.37 -29.52 -14.64
C HIS A 296 14.71 -28.15 -14.85
N THR A 297 13.89 -27.98 -15.90
CA THR A 297 13.08 -26.77 -16.10
C THR A 297 12.12 -26.56 -14.94
N ALA A 298 11.39 -27.60 -14.52
CA ALA A 298 10.46 -27.51 -13.41
C ALA A 298 11.15 -27.10 -12.09
N ILE A 299 12.33 -27.68 -11.79
CA ILE A 299 13.11 -27.32 -10.59
C ILE A 299 13.65 -25.89 -10.66
N ALA A 300 14.10 -25.43 -11.84
CA ALA A 300 14.63 -24.07 -12.02
C ALA A 300 13.52 -23.01 -11.94
N THR A 301 12.36 -23.26 -12.55
CA THR A 301 11.15 -22.42 -12.42
C THR A 301 10.70 -22.32 -10.97
N LEU A 302 10.66 -23.45 -10.23
CA LEU A 302 10.29 -23.46 -8.82
C LEU A 302 11.29 -22.68 -7.96
N LYS A 303 12.60 -22.89 -8.16
CA LYS A 303 13.65 -22.16 -7.42
C LYS A 303 13.61 -20.65 -7.72
N GLY A 304 13.47 -20.26 -8.98
CA GLY A 304 13.33 -18.87 -9.40
C GLY A 304 12.11 -18.19 -8.79
N GLY A 305 10.96 -18.88 -8.77
CA GLY A 305 9.74 -18.37 -8.15
C GLY A 305 9.85 -18.17 -6.63
N VAL A 306 10.35 -19.17 -5.90
CA VAL A 306 10.50 -19.10 -4.42
C VAL A 306 11.51 -18.02 -4.01
N LEU A 307 12.65 -17.95 -4.70
CA LEU A 307 13.69 -16.96 -4.40
C LEU A 307 13.17 -15.53 -4.66
N SER A 308 12.47 -15.32 -5.78
CA SER A 308 11.93 -14.01 -6.14
C SER A 308 10.82 -13.57 -5.19
N TYR A 309 9.94 -14.49 -4.79
CA TYR A 309 8.90 -14.23 -3.80
C TYR A 309 9.47 -13.66 -2.50
N GLY A 310 10.42 -14.38 -1.89
CA GLY A 310 10.97 -13.96 -0.61
C GLY A 310 11.82 -12.71 -0.71
N SER A 311 12.55 -12.55 -1.83
CA SER A 311 13.33 -11.35 -2.11
C SER A 311 12.44 -10.11 -2.17
N ALA A 312 11.37 -10.15 -2.96
CA ALA A 312 10.46 -9.03 -3.12
C ALA A 312 9.68 -8.72 -1.84
N PHE A 313 9.14 -9.74 -1.17
CA PHE A 313 8.45 -9.58 0.11
C PHE A 313 9.32 -8.88 1.16
N ALA A 314 10.56 -9.37 1.31
CA ALA A 314 11.49 -8.78 2.27
C ALA A 314 11.81 -7.35 1.87
N SER A 315 12.23 -7.14 0.63
CA SER A 315 12.70 -5.86 0.13
C SER A 315 11.61 -4.78 0.13
N SER A 316 10.36 -5.12 -0.19
CA SER A 316 9.24 -4.18 -0.08
C SER A 316 8.97 -3.78 1.37
N SER A 317 9.02 -4.72 2.31
CA SER A 317 8.82 -4.45 3.74
C SER A 317 9.94 -3.56 4.28
N LEU A 318 11.20 -3.89 3.96
CA LEU A 318 12.39 -3.19 4.42
C LEU A 318 12.54 -1.81 3.80
N GLY A 319 12.37 -1.74 2.48
CA GLY A 319 12.44 -0.51 1.72
C GLY A 319 11.36 0.47 2.18
N GLY A 320 10.13 0.01 2.44
CA GLY A 320 9.08 0.86 2.98
C GLY A 320 9.42 1.48 4.33
N TRP A 321 9.92 0.66 5.27
CA TRP A 321 10.30 1.12 6.60
C TRP A 321 11.47 2.10 6.58
N THR A 322 12.50 1.81 5.76
CA THR A 322 13.66 2.68 5.61
C THR A 322 13.31 4.00 4.93
N GLN A 323 12.49 3.98 3.88
CA GLN A 323 12.03 5.19 3.19
C GLN A 323 11.11 6.07 4.04
N SER A 324 10.36 5.49 4.98
CA SER A 324 9.50 6.23 5.91
C SER A 324 10.26 6.83 7.10
N SER A 325 11.51 6.42 7.33
CA SER A 325 12.30 6.91 8.46
C SER A 325 12.58 8.42 8.35
N ALA A 326 12.45 9.13 9.47
CA ALA A 326 12.83 10.53 9.59
C ALA A 326 14.35 10.77 9.46
N ASN A 327 15.17 9.71 9.58
CA ASN A 327 16.62 9.82 9.48
C ASN A 327 17.08 9.78 8.02
N LYS A 328 17.70 10.87 7.55
CA LYS A 328 18.21 11.02 6.17
C LYS A 328 19.22 9.95 5.76
N ILE A 329 19.99 9.38 6.70
CA ILE A 329 20.95 8.28 6.46
C ILE A 329 20.21 6.96 6.23
N ILE A 330 19.13 6.72 6.98
CA ILE A 330 18.29 5.53 6.80
C ILE A 330 17.45 5.65 5.53
N GLN A 331 17.00 6.86 5.21
CA GLN A 331 16.25 7.16 3.99
C GLN A 331 17.09 7.05 2.71
N SER A 332 18.40 7.35 2.76
CA SER A 332 19.30 7.18 1.61
C SER A 332 19.60 5.71 1.30
N LEU A 333 19.62 4.84 2.33
CA LEU A 333 19.72 3.38 2.16
C LEU A 333 18.49 2.80 1.43
N GLY A 334 17.30 3.35 1.67
CA GLY A 334 16.08 2.97 0.94
C GLY A 334 16.04 3.40 -0.54
N LYS A 335 17.01 4.22 -0.98
CA LYS A 335 17.18 4.69 -2.37
C LYS A 335 18.35 4.02 -3.10
N GLY A 336 19.18 3.25 -2.40
CA GLY A 336 20.38 2.60 -2.94
C GLY A 336 20.22 1.08 -3.03
N SER A 337 20.32 0.52 -4.24
CA SER A 337 20.29 -0.92 -4.48
C SER A 337 21.71 -1.47 -4.68
N ALA A 338 22.41 -1.86 -3.61
CA ALA A 338 23.65 -2.63 -3.75
C ALA A 338 23.31 -4.14 -3.81
N PRO A 339 23.62 -4.87 -4.91
CA PRO A 339 23.21 -6.26 -5.10
C PRO A 339 23.65 -7.24 -3.99
N ALA A 340 24.83 -7.07 -3.41
CA ALA A 340 25.34 -7.97 -2.36
C ALA A 340 24.61 -7.83 -1.01
N MET A 341 24.22 -6.60 -0.64
CA MET A 341 23.45 -6.34 0.58
C MET A 341 22.01 -6.86 0.45
N ILE A 342 21.43 -6.78 -0.74
CA ILE A 342 20.12 -7.33 -1.06
C ILE A 342 20.11 -8.86 -0.91
N VAL A 343 21.14 -9.58 -1.37
CA VAL A 343 21.25 -11.05 -1.19
C VAL A 343 21.30 -11.43 0.29
N GLY A 344 22.14 -10.77 1.09
CA GLY A 344 22.27 -11.05 2.52
C GLY A 344 21.00 -10.74 3.31
N ALA A 345 20.37 -9.60 3.01
CA ALA A 345 19.06 -9.24 3.58
C ALA A 345 17.97 -10.23 3.16
N CYS A 346 17.96 -10.64 1.89
CA CYS A 346 17.01 -11.60 1.36
C CYS A 346 17.11 -12.95 2.08
N MET A 347 18.31 -13.50 2.26
CA MET A 347 18.50 -14.80 2.92
C MET A 347 18.12 -14.79 4.40
N ALA A 348 18.44 -13.70 5.12
CA ALA A 348 18.04 -13.53 6.50
C ALA A 348 16.50 -13.43 6.64
N ASN A 349 15.86 -12.64 5.78
CA ASN A 349 14.41 -12.44 5.81
C ASN A 349 13.62 -13.66 5.31
N LEU A 350 14.11 -14.38 4.29
CA LEU A 350 13.57 -15.68 3.84
C LEU A 350 13.50 -16.69 4.99
N THR A 351 14.53 -16.74 5.83
CA THR A 351 14.60 -17.65 6.97
C THR A 351 13.56 -17.28 8.04
N ILE A 352 13.38 -15.99 8.31
CA ILE A 352 12.40 -15.49 9.28
C ILE A 352 10.96 -15.72 8.76
N LEU A 353 10.70 -15.43 7.48
CA LEU A 353 9.40 -15.65 6.85
C LEU A 353 9.05 -17.13 6.74
N GLY A 354 10.02 -17.99 6.43
CA GLY A 354 9.84 -19.44 6.45
C GLY A 354 9.42 -19.94 7.83
N ARG A 355 9.95 -19.38 8.91
CA ARG A 355 9.52 -19.69 10.28
C ARG A 355 8.10 -19.20 10.55
N TYR A 356 7.73 -18.02 10.07
CA TYR A 356 6.38 -17.47 10.24
C TYR A 356 5.31 -18.30 9.51
N PHE A 357 5.52 -18.59 8.23
CA PHE A 357 4.60 -19.41 7.43
C PHE A 357 4.53 -20.87 7.90
N SER A 358 5.57 -21.37 8.56
CA SER A 358 5.56 -22.67 9.23
C SER A 358 4.88 -22.65 10.62
N GLY A 359 4.32 -21.52 11.05
CA GLY A 359 3.69 -21.34 12.36
C GLY A 359 4.69 -21.33 13.54
N LYS A 360 6.00 -21.26 13.27
CA LYS A 360 7.05 -21.33 14.30
C LYS A 360 7.28 -20.01 15.03
N ILE A 361 6.84 -18.89 14.46
CA ILE A 361 6.88 -17.57 15.08
C ILE A 361 5.56 -16.84 14.79
N ASP A 362 5.10 -16.00 15.71
CA ASP A 362 3.88 -15.20 15.53
C ASP A 362 4.18 -13.85 14.83
N GLY A 363 3.15 -13.03 14.60
CA GLY A 363 3.30 -11.74 13.94
C GLY A 363 4.14 -10.71 14.71
N LYS A 364 4.16 -10.77 16.05
CA LYS A 364 5.01 -9.89 16.87
C LYS A 364 6.48 -10.30 16.76
N GLU A 365 6.72 -11.60 16.84
CA GLU A 365 8.04 -12.21 16.74
C GLU A 365 8.62 -12.02 15.33
N LEU A 366 7.78 -12.10 14.29
CA LEU A 366 8.11 -11.74 12.91
C LEU A 366 8.62 -10.29 12.82
N LEU A 367 7.86 -9.32 13.31
CA LEU A 367 8.25 -7.90 13.28
C LEU A 367 9.53 -7.63 14.07
N LYS A 368 9.69 -8.26 15.23
CA LYS A 368 10.89 -8.10 16.08
C LYS A 368 12.13 -8.70 15.42
N GLN A 369 12.02 -9.89 14.83
CA GLN A 369 13.13 -10.56 14.16
C GLN A 369 13.50 -9.88 12.84
N LEU A 370 12.51 -9.46 12.05
CA LEU A 370 12.74 -8.58 10.90
C LEU A 370 13.46 -7.31 11.38
N GLY A 371 12.89 -6.58 12.35
CA GLY A 371 13.48 -5.35 12.90
C GLY A 371 14.93 -5.50 13.34
N LYS A 372 15.28 -6.61 14.01
CA LYS A 372 16.65 -6.92 14.45
C LYS A 372 17.58 -7.24 13.28
N ALA A 373 17.15 -8.08 12.34
CA ALA A 373 17.93 -8.40 11.13
C ALA A 373 18.25 -7.13 10.33
N ASN A 374 17.29 -6.20 10.28
CA ASN A 374 17.39 -4.95 9.53
C ASN A 374 18.25 -3.89 10.22
N THR A 375 18.26 -3.83 11.55
CA THR A 375 19.17 -2.92 12.28
C THR A 375 20.63 -3.35 12.12
N THR A 376 20.90 -4.66 12.08
CA THR A 376 22.24 -5.21 11.79
C THR A 376 22.69 -4.97 10.34
N LEU A 377 21.74 -4.87 9.39
CA LEU A 377 22.03 -4.49 8.00
C LEU A 377 22.32 -3.00 7.84
N VAL A 378 21.62 -2.14 8.57
CA VAL A 378 21.87 -0.68 8.59
C VAL A 378 23.24 -0.36 9.19
N SER A 379 23.65 -1.07 10.26
CA SER A 379 24.98 -0.87 10.85
C SER A 379 26.11 -1.39 9.94
N SER A 380 25.90 -2.49 9.22
CA SER A 380 26.88 -3.00 8.24
C SER A 380 26.97 -2.15 6.97
N GLY A 381 25.86 -1.60 6.48
CA GLY A 381 25.84 -0.63 5.38
C GLY A 381 26.49 0.70 5.73
N ALA A 382 26.27 1.21 6.95
CA ALA A 382 26.96 2.40 7.45
C ALA A 382 28.48 2.20 7.55
N MET A 383 28.92 1.00 7.98
CA MET A 383 30.34 0.64 8.00
C MET A 383 30.95 0.44 6.59
N ALA A 384 30.17 -0.02 5.61
CA ALA A 384 30.64 -0.14 4.22
C ALA A 384 30.80 1.21 3.52
N VAL A 385 29.89 2.16 3.77
CA VAL A 385 29.99 3.55 3.27
C VAL A 385 31.11 4.30 3.97
N ALA A 386 31.27 4.13 5.30
CA ALA A 386 32.40 4.67 6.03
C ALA A 386 33.73 4.04 5.59
N GLY A 387 33.75 2.74 5.28
CA GLY A 387 34.92 2.03 4.77
C GLY A 387 35.35 2.45 3.35
N GLN A 388 34.40 2.77 2.46
CA GLN A 388 34.72 3.34 1.14
C GLN A 388 35.13 4.82 1.20
N ALA A 389 34.67 5.58 2.20
CA ALA A 389 35.14 6.94 2.43
C ALA A 389 36.55 6.99 3.05
N LEU A 390 36.98 5.93 3.75
CA LEU A 390 38.29 5.86 4.43
C LEU A 390 39.38 5.12 3.63
N ILE A 391 39.03 4.38 2.58
CA ILE A 391 39.99 3.70 1.70
C ILE A 391 39.84 4.23 0.27
N PRO A 392 40.67 5.19 -0.17
CA PRO A 392 40.75 5.54 -1.57
C PRO A 392 41.51 4.43 -2.31
N ILE A 393 40.81 3.56 -3.03
CA ILE A 393 41.45 2.69 -4.03
C ILE A 393 41.08 3.23 -5.42
N PRO A 394 42.06 3.69 -6.22
CA PRO A 394 41.82 4.17 -7.57
C PRO A 394 41.41 3.01 -8.49
N VAL A 395 40.31 3.20 -9.20
CA VAL A 395 39.83 2.31 -10.26
C VAL A 395 40.66 2.55 -11.52
N VAL A 396 41.78 1.84 -11.71
CA VAL A 396 42.33 1.46 -13.03
C VAL A 396 43.24 0.23 -12.85
N GLY A 397 42.95 -0.88 -13.55
CA GLY A 397 43.94 -1.96 -13.75
C GLY A 397 43.42 -3.39 -13.57
N ALA A 398 42.52 -3.86 -14.44
CA ALA A 398 42.32 -5.30 -14.66
C ALA A 398 41.83 -5.56 -16.10
N LEU A 399 42.61 -5.10 -17.08
CA LEU A 399 42.55 -5.55 -18.46
C LEU A 399 43.99 -5.71 -18.95
N ILE A 400 44.32 -6.90 -19.47
CA ILE A 400 45.52 -7.26 -20.25
C ILE A 400 46.77 -7.48 -19.35
N SER A 401 47.23 -8.71 -19.08
CA SER A 401 48.08 -9.47 -20.01
C SER A 401 48.30 -10.90 -19.50
N MET A 402 48.01 -11.92 -20.32
CA MET A 402 48.72 -13.19 -20.27
C MET A 402 48.88 -13.69 -21.71
N LYS A 403 50.01 -13.32 -22.29
CA LYS A 403 50.59 -13.91 -23.49
C LYS A 403 52.10 -13.92 -23.27
N ILE A 404 52.61 -15.09 -22.90
CA ILE A 404 53.78 -15.83 -23.41
C ILE A 404 53.72 -17.19 -22.70
#